data_AF-A4L2Y4-F1
#
_entry.id   AF-A4L2Y4-F1
#
_cell.length_a   1.000
_cell.length_b   1.000
_cell.length_c   1.000
_cell.angle_alpha   90.00
_cell.angle_beta   90.00
_cell.angle_gamma   90.00
#
_symmetry.space_group_name_H-M   'P 1'
#
loop_
_entity.id
_entity.type
_entity.pdbx_description
1 polymer ?
#
loop_
_entity_poly.entity_id
_entity_poly.type
_entity_poly.pdbx_seq_one_letter_code
_entity_poly.pdbx_strand_id
1 'polypeptide(L)'
;NLWSHGGFFTGGWSGFFFSMSIIVGSYEGIELLGISAGEVANPQKAIVKSVKSVLFRILIFYVGAIFVIVTIYPWNELSSVGSPFVSTFAKVGITAAASIINFVVLTAALSGANSGIYSSSRMLFKLSHEGDAPKIFGRLSKRIVPDAAILGISGGILIGFIIDMISATYSHSTADMFVVVFSSSVLPGMIPWFVILLAELRFRRNNKDLMVDHPFKLPLYPFSNYFAFLMLIVIVIFMFINPDTRISVIVGAAVLILAVTVYLVRHGFKNEKA
;
A
#
# COMPACT_ATOMS: atom_id res chain seq x y z
N ASN A 1 16.98 24.48 -10.74
CA ASN A 1 16.10 23.29 -10.87
C ASN A 1 14.76 23.48 -10.18
N LEU A 2 14.69 23.73 -8.87
CA LEU A 2 13.43 23.78 -8.10
C LEU A 2 12.44 24.92 -8.46
N TRP A 3 12.92 25.99 -9.12
CA TRP A 3 12.09 27.15 -9.49
C TRP A 3 12.24 27.57 -10.95
N SER A 4 13.31 27.13 -11.61
CA SER A 4 13.71 27.58 -12.94
C SER A 4 12.88 26.96 -14.08
N HIS A 5 12.23 25.83 -13.83
CA HIS A 5 11.50 25.05 -14.84
C HIS A 5 10.00 25.11 -14.59
N GLY A 6 9.41 26.31 -14.60
CA GLY A 6 7.96 26.53 -14.38
C GLY A 6 7.53 26.74 -12.92
N GLY A 7 8.46 27.09 -12.02
CA GLY A 7 8.19 27.36 -10.60
C GLY A 7 8.27 26.13 -9.69
N PHE A 8 7.92 26.28 -8.41
CA PHE A 8 7.89 25.18 -7.43
C PHE A 8 6.63 24.31 -7.56
N PHE A 9 5.57 24.83 -8.17
CA PHE A 9 4.24 24.19 -8.25
C PHE A 9 3.77 24.06 -9.72
N THR A 10 4.61 23.42 -10.53
CA THR A 10 4.52 23.40 -12.00
C THR A 10 3.27 22.72 -12.55
N GLY A 11 2.79 21.68 -11.88
CA GLY A 11 1.54 20.99 -12.23
C GLY A 11 0.28 21.66 -11.67
N GLY A 12 0.41 22.76 -10.93
CA GLY A 12 -0.72 23.37 -10.22
C GLY A 12 -1.43 22.40 -9.29
N TRP A 13 -2.68 22.71 -8.96
CA TRP A 13 -3.50 21.87 -8.08
C TRP A 13 -3.81 20.51 -8.70
N SER A 14 -4.03 20.44 -10.01
CA SER A 14 -4.30 19.17 -10.71
C SER A 14 -3.11 18.22 -10.64
N GLY A 15 -1.90 18.71 -10.94
CA GLY A 15 -0.67 17.91 -10.82
C GLY A 15 -0.41 17.45 -9.40
N PHE A 16 -0.64 18.31 -8.40
CA PHE A 16 -0.53 17.94 -6.99
C PHE A 16 -1.45 16.75 -6.62
N PHE A 17 -2.73 16.83 -6.97
CA PHE A 17 -3.67 15.75 -6.67
C PHE A 17 -3.41 14.49 -7.52
N PHE A 18 -3.00 14.63 -8.78
CA PHE A 18 -2.61 13.50 -9.62
C PHE A 18 -1.38 12.77 -9.08
N SER A 19 -0.35 13.50 -8.63
CA SER A 19 0.81 12.89 -7.96
C SER A 19 0.41 12.23 -6.65
N MET A 20 -0.49 12.84 -5.88
CA MET A 20 -1.00 12.26 -4.64
C MET A 20 -1.70 10.91 -4.89
N SER A 21 -2.52 10.81 -5.94
CA SER A 21 -3.18 9.57 -6.35
C SER A 21 -2.22 8.41 -6.64
N ILE A 22 -1.01 8.70 -7.13
CA ILE A 22 0.01 7.68 -7.40
C ILE A 22 0.79 7.36 -6.11
N ILE A 23 1.21 8.40 -5.37
CA ILE A 23 2.06 8.27 -4.19
C ILE A 23 1.36 7.52 -3.06
N VAL A 24 0.04 7.65 -2.93
CA VAL A 24 -0.75 6.99 -1.88
C VAL A 24 -0.59 5.47 -1.90
N GLY A 25 -0.56 4.84 -3.09
CA GLY A 25 -0.31 3.40 -3.21
C GLY A 25 1.05 2.96 -2.67
N SER A 26 2.05 3.86 -2.63
CA SER A 26 3.37 3.56 -2.05
C SER A 26 3.36 3.44 -0.52
N TYR A 27 2.29 3.91 0.13
CA TYR A 27 2.13 3.84 1.58
C TYR A 27 1.20 2.71 2.04
N GLU A 28 0.61 1.98 1.09
CA GLU A 28 -0.14 0.75 1.38
C GLU A 28 0.76 -0.25 2.12
N GLY A 29 0.20 -0.93 3.11
CA GLY A 29 0.93 -1.87 3.95
C GLY A 29 1.47 -1.29 5.26
N ILE A 30 1.33 0.01 5.51
CA ILE A 30 1.64 0.56 6.85
C ILE A 30 0.74 -0.02 7.94
N GLU A 31 -0.47 -0.44 7.57
CA GLU A 31 -1.43 -1.13 8.43
C GLU A 31 -0.96 -2.52 8.90
N LEU A 32 0.06 -3.12 8.27
CA LEU A 32 0.66 -4.37 8.75
C LEU A 32 1.22 -4.23 10.17
N LEU A 33 1.57 -3.01 10.60
CA LEU A 33 1.95 -2.73 11.98
C LEU A 33 0.86 -3.19 12.98
N GLY A 34 -0.41 -3.06 12.62
CA GLY A 34 -1.53 -3.52 13.43
C GLY A 34 -1.65 -5.04 13.49
N ILE A 35 -1.36 -5.73 12.39
CA ILE A 35 -1.41 -7.20 12.31
C ILE A 35 -0.27 -7.81 13.13
N SER A 36 0.95 -7.30 12.95
CA SER A 36 2.12 -7.79 13.67
C SER A 36 2.14 -7.40 15.15
N ALA A 37 1.36 -6.39 15.56
CA ALA A 37 1.27 -5.99 16.97
C ALA A 37 0.85 -7.14 17.89
N GLY A 38 0.00 -8.06 17.41
CA GLY A 38 -0.45 -9.22 18.19
C GLY A 38 0.64 -10.25 18.48
N GLU A 39 1.77 -10.21 17.77
CA GLU A 39 2.87 -11.18 17.89
C GLU A 39 4.08 -10.61 18.66
N VAL A 40 4.01 -9.37 19.15
CA VAL A 40 5.13 -8.70 19.84
C VAL A 40 4.94 -8.78 21.35
N ALA A 41 6.01 -9.07 22.10
CA ALA A 41 5.97 -9.21 23.56
C ALA A 41 5.51 -7.95 24.32
N ASN A 42 5.75 -6.75 23.78
CA ASN A 42 5.22 -5.49 24.32
C ASN A 42 4.61 -4.64 23.20
N PRO A 43 3.35 -4.93 22.81
CA PRO A 43 2.70 -4.29 21.66
C PRO A 43 2.60 -2.77 21.84
N GLN A 44 2.25 -2.29 23.03
CA GLN A 44 2.06 -0.88 23.31
C GLN A 44 3.32 -0.05 23.05
N LYS A 45 4.48 -0.45 23.61
CA LYS A 45 5.74 0.26 23.38
C LYS A 45 6.22 0.10 21.94
N ALA A 46 6.08 -1.10 21.38
CA ALA A 46 6.51 -1.40 20.02
C ALA A 46 5.75 -0.56 18.98
N ILE A 47 4.42 -0.52 19.06
CA ILE A 47 3.58 0.25 18.14
C ILE A 47 3.91 1.75 18.23
N VAL A 48 3.97 2.32 19.44
CA VAL A 48 4.27 3.77 19.59
C VAL A 48 5.64 4.12 19.01
N LYS A 49 6.66 3.28 19.26
CA LYS A 49 8.00 3.48 18.70
C LYS A 49 7.99 3.34 17.17
N SER A 50 7.32 2.32 16.64
CA SER A 50 7.23 2.07 15.20
C SER A 50 6.53 3.23 14.47
N VAL A 51 5.38 3.69 14.95
CA VAL A 51 4.65 4.81 14.34
C VAL A 51 5.51 6.08 14.28
N LYS A 52 6.15 6.46 15.40
CA LYS A 52 7.04 7.63 15.44
C LYS A 52 8.25 7.45 14.51
N SER A 53 8.83 6.26 14.48
CA SER A 53 9.96 5.95 13.61
C SER A 53 9.58 6.00 12.13
N VAL A 54 8.41 5.50 11.75
CA VAL A 54 7.97 5.50 10.34
C VAL A 54 7.81 6.93 9.84
N LEU A 55 7.16 7.81 10.60
CA LEU A 55 7.00 9.22 10.22
C LEU A 55 8.36 9.91 9.98
N PHE A 56 9.31 9.74 10.89
CA PHE A 56 10.65 10.32 10.75
C PHE A 56 11.40 9.77 9.53
N ARG A 57 11.28 8.46 9.28
CA ARG A 57 11.87 7.80 8.12
C ARG A 57 11.28 8.32 6.80
N ILE A 58 9.98 8.57 6.73
CA ILE A 58 9.34 9.16 5.55
C ILE A 58 9.90 10.56 5.28
N LEU A 59 10.02 11.41 6.31
CA LEU A 59 10.57 12.75 6.15
C LEU A 59 12.02 12.73 5.63
N ILE A 60 12.87 11.88 6.19
CA ILE A 60 14.28 11.85 5.80
C ILE A 60 14.49 11.10 4.48
N PHE A 61 14.05 9.85 4.40
CA PHE A 61 14.39 8.99 3.28
C PHE A 61 13.54 9.24 2.04
N TYR A 62 12.31 9.74 2.21
CA TYR A 62 11.44 10.02 1.07
C TYR A 62 11.54 11.49 0.67
N VAL A 63 11.11 12.40 1.55
CA VAL A 63 11.08 13.84 1.25
C VAL A 63 12.51 14.38 1.06
N GLY A 64 13.44 14.01 1.95
CA GLY A 64 14.84 14.41 1.82
C GLY A 64 15.51 13.89 0.55
N ALA A 65 15.29 12.63 0.18
CA ALA A 65 15.87 12.07 -1.04
C ALA A 65 15.31 12.73 -2.31
N ILE A 66 13.99 12.92 -2.40
CA ILE A 66 13.35 13.59 -3.54
C ILE A 66 13.87 15.03 -3.65
N PHE A 67 13.98 15.74 -2.53
CA PHE A 67 14.53 17.09 -2.51
C PHE A 67 15.96 17.16 -3.07
N VAL A 68 16.83 16.24 -2.66
CA VAL A 68 18.20 16.16 -3.18
C VAL A 68 18.20 15.83 -4.68
N ILE A 69 17.42 14.84 -5.11
CA ILE A 69 17.34 14.42 -6.52
C ILE A 69 16.89 15.59 -7.41
N VAL A 70 15.80 16.27 -7.06
CA VAL A 70 15.25 17.38 -7.86
C VAL A 70 16.14 18.63 -7.78
N THR A 71 16.99 18.75 -6.77
CA THR A 71 18.01 19.81 -6.72
C THR A 71 19.12 19.54 -7.73
N ILE A 72 19.58 18.28 -7.85
CA ILE A 72 20.69 17.87 -8.71
C ILE A 72 20.28 17.68 -10.18
N TYR A 73 19.07 17.17 -10.42
CA TYR A 73 18.50 16.89 -11.73
C TYR A 73 17.25 17.73 -12.00
N PRO A 74 17.13 18.35 -13.19
CA PRO A 74 15.90 19.01 -13.61
C PRO A 74 14.71 18.05 -13.55
N TRP A 75 13.62 18.46 -12.91
CA TRP A 75 12.46 17.58 -12.70
C TRP A 75 11.81 17.14 -14.02
N ASN A 76 11.92 17.98 -15.05
CA ASN A 76 11.37 17.76 -16.39
C ASN A 76 12.20 16.77 -17.23
N GLU A 77 13.41 16.42 -16.81
CA GLU A 77 14.28 15.47 -17.53
C GLU A 77 14.32 14.09 -16.85
N LEU A 78 13.82 13.98 -15.61
CA LEU A 78 13.85 12.74 -14.82
C LEU A 78 13.18 11.55 -15.51
N SER A 79 12.13 11.78 -16.29
CA SER A 79 11.43 10.73 -17.04
C SER A 79 12.28 10.07 -18.13
N SER A 80 13.29 10.77 -18.64
CA SER A 80 14.20 10.26 -19.67
C SER A 80 15.45 9.57 -19.09
N VAL A 81 15.62 9.62 -17.76
CA VAL A 81 16.85 9.25 -17.06
C VAL A 81 16.59 8.06 -16.15
N GLY A 82 16.66 6.84 -16.70
CA GLY A 82 16.70 5.54 -16.00
C GLY A 82 16.18 5.52 -14.55
N SER A 83 17.01 5.06 -13.60
CA SER A 83 16.70 5.20 -12.17
C SER A 83 17.23 6.55 -11.65
N PRO A 84 16.36 7.45 -11.14
CA PRO A 84 16.79 8.75 -10.61
C PRO A 84 17.86 8.67 -9.52
N PHE A 85 17.79 7.63 -8.66
CA PHE A 85 18.78 7.39 -7.64
C PHE A 85 20.13 7.05 -8.26
N VAL A 86 20.16 6.06 -9.15
CA VAL A 86 21.38 5.63 -9.83
C VAL A 86 22.04 6.79 -10.58
N SER A 87 21.25 7.55 -11.34
CA SER A 87 21.75 8.68 -12.12
C SER A 87 22.28 9.82 -11.24
N THR A 88 21.63 10.08 -10.10
CA THR A 88 22.12 11.07 -9.12
C THR A 88 23.51 10.70 -8.62
N PHE A 89 23.74 9.45 -8.21
CA PHE A 89 25.06 9.03 -7.72
C PHE A 89 26.11 8.91 -8.84
N ALA A 90 25.70 8.52 -10.06
CA ALA A 90 26.60 8.49 -11.21
C ALA A 90 27.11 9.90 -11.55
N LYS A 91 26.25 10.92 -11.48
CA LYS A 91 26.62 12.34 -11.71
C LYS A 91 27.59 12.88 -10.65
N VAL A 92 27.57 12.33 -9.44
CA VAL A 92 28.50 12.67 -8.33
C VAL A 92 29.80 11.87 -8.42
N GLY A 93 29.95 10.97 -9.40
CA GLY A 93 31.18 10.21 -9.67
C GLY A 93 31.29 8.86 -8.96
N ILE A 94 30.21 8.36 -8.37
CA ILE A 94 30.20 7.06 -7.69
C ILE A 94 29.65 5.99 -8.64
N THR A 95 30.53 5.44 -9.49
CA THR A 95 30.16 4.45 -10.52
C THR A 95 29.62 3.13 -9.93
N ALA A 96 30.10 2.73 -8.74
CA ALA A 96 29.60 1.56 -8.02
C ALA A 96 28.20 1.77 -7.40
N ALA A 97 27.69 3.00 -7.34
CA ALA A 97 26.42 3.30 -6.68
C ALA A 97 25.24 2.63 -7.38
N ALA A 98 25.29 2.46 -8.71
CA ALA A 98 24.25 1.77 -9.47
C ALA A 98 23.97 0.37 -8.91
N SER A 99 25.03 -0.44 -8.78
CA SER A 99 24.94 -1.81 -8.29
C SER A 99 24.55 -1.88 -6.82
N ILE A 100 25.07 -0.97 -5.98
CA ILE A 100 24.71 -0.90 -4.56
C ILE A 100 23.23 -0.57 -4.39
N ILE A 101 22.73 0.44 -5.11
CA ILE A 101 21.32 0.85 -5.04
C ILE A 101 20.41 -0.27 -5.53
N ASN A 102 20.73 -0.90 -6.65
CA ASN A 102 19.95 -2.02 -7.16
C ASN A 102 19.92 -3.18 -6.15
N PHE A 103 21.05 -3.51 -5.52
CA PHE A 103 21.10 -4.52 -4.47
C PHE A 103 20.21 -4.18 -3.26
N VAL A 104 20.26 -2.93 -2.80
CA VAL A 104 19.43 -2.45 -1.68
C VAL A 104 17.95 -2.48 -2.05
N VAL A 105 17.58 -1.98 -3.23
CA VAL A 105 16.20 -1.94 -3.72
C VAL A 105 15.63 -3.34 -3.88
N LEU A 106 16.38 -4.28 -4.48
CA LEU A 106 15.95 -5.67 -4.62
C LEU A 106 15.77 -6.35 -3.27
N THR A 107 16.71 -6.16 -2.34
CA THR A 107 16.60 -6.71 -0.98
C THR A 107 15.39 -6.14 -0.24
N ALA A 108 15.14 -4.83 -0.36
CA ALA A 108 13.97 -4.18 0.22
C ALA A 108 12.66 -4.68 -0.41
N ALA A 109 12.62 -4.85 -1.73
CA ALA A 109 11.46 -5.40 -2.45
C ALA A 109 11.15 -6.84 -2.00
N LEU A 110 12.18 -7.69 -1.87
CA LEU A 110 12.02 -9.04 -1.33
C LEU A 110 11.48 -9.05 0.11
N SER A 111 11.94 -8.13 0.95
CA SER A 111 11.43 -7.97 2.32
C SER A 111 9.96 -7.52 2.34
N GLY A 112 9.59 -6.59 1.46
CA GLY A 112 8.21 -6.14 1.27
C GLY A 112 7.30 -7.28 0.80
N ALA A 113 7.74 -8.03 -0.22
CA ALA A 113 7.01 -9.20 -0.73
C ALA A 113 6.78 -10.26 0.36
N ASN A 114 7.82 -10.56 1.16
CA ASN A 114 7.68 -11.49 2.29
C ASN A 114 6.66 -10.98 3.33
N SER A 115 6.65 -9.68 3.62
CA SER A 115 5.68 -9.07 4.54
C SER A 115 4.24 -9.15 4.00
N GLY A 116 4.07 -8.94 2.68
CA GLY A 116 2.79 -9.11 2.00
C GLY A 116 2.27 -10.55 2.09
N ILE A 117 3.10 -11.55 1.78
CA ILE A 117 2.75 -12.97 1.90
C ILE A 117 2.40 -13.33 3.35
N TYR A 118 3.19 -12.85 4.31
CA TYR A 118 2.99 -13.05 5.74
C TYR A 118 1.63 -12.50 6.22
N SER A 119 1.25 -11.31 5.78
CA SER A 119 0.01 -10.64 6.19
C SER A 119 -1.20 -11.28 5.54
N SER A 120 -1.15 -11.44 4.21
CA SER A 120 -2.26 -12.01 3.43
C SER A 120 -2.55 -13.45 3.83
N SER A 121 -1.54 -14.25 4.16
CA SER A 121 -1.75 -15.64 4.61
C SER A 121 -2.49 -15.74 5.93
N ARG A 122 -2.24 -14.83 6.88
CA ARG A 122 -2.97 -14.75 8.15
C ARG A 122 -4.40 -14.27 7.97
N MET A 123 -4.61 -13.27 7.10
CA MET A 123 -5.96 -12.81 6.78
C MET A 123 -6.77 -13.93 6.12
N LEU A 124 -6.18 -14.65 5.16
CA LEU A 124 -6.82 -15.78 4.49
C LEU A 124 -7.11 -16.95 5.45
N PHE A 125 -6.19 -17.22 6.37
CA PHE A 125 -6.38 -18.20 7.45
C PHE A 125 -7.57 -17.83 8.36
N LYS A 126 -7.67 -16.55 8.76
CA LYS A 126 -8.77 -16.04 9.57
C LYS A 126 -10.11 -16.16 8.82
N LEU A 127 -10.16 -15.71 7.57
CA LEU A 127 -11.34 -15.85 6.71
C LEU A 127 -11.78 -17.31 6.55
N SER A 128 -10.84 -18.26 6.51
CA SER A 128 -11.15 -19.68 6.44
C SER A 128 -11.86 -20.20 7.69
N HIS A 129 -11.48 -19.70 8.88
CA HIS A 129 -12.13 -20.04 10.15
C HIS A 129 -13.50 -19.38 10.31
N GLU A 130 -13.68 -18.18 9.74
CA GLU A 130 -14.95 -17.47 9.71
C GLU A 130 -15.92 -18.02 8.63
N GLY A 131 -15.46 -18.97 7.80
CA GLY A 131 -16.25 -19.57 6.73
C GLY A 131 -16.27 -18.78 5.41
N ASP A 132 -15.51 -17.68 5.36
CA ASP A 132 -15.39 -16.78 4.21
C ASP A 132 -14.37 -17.24 3.17
N ALA A 133 -13.46 -18.15 3.53
CA ALA A 133 -12.51 -18.77 2.62
C ALA A 133 -12.57 -20.31 2.66
N PRO A 134 -12.11 -21.01 1.61
CA PRO A 134 -12.04 -22.48 1.61
C PRO A 134 -11.33 -23.04 2.86
N LYS A 135 -11.89 -24.11 3.45
CA LYS A 135 -11.38 -24.73 4.69
C LYS A 135 -9.91 -25.17 4.62
N ILE A 136 -9.40 -25.43 3.42
CA ILE A 136 -8.00 -25.82 3.21
C ILE A 136 -7.02 -24.76 3.74
N PHE A 137 -7.38 -23.48 3.68
CA PHE A 137 -6.54 -22.38 4.15
C PHE A 137 -6.54 -22.21 5.68
N GLY A 138 -7.45 -22.88 6.39
CA GLY A 138 -7.53 -22.88 7.85
C GLY A 138 -6.60 -23.90 8.52
N ARG A 139 -5.78 -24.63 7.75
CA ARG A 139 -4.85 -25.60 8.31
C ARG A 139 -3.58 -24.92 8.85
N LEU A 140 -3.14 -25.33 10.03
CA LEU A 140 -1.81 -25.02 10.56
C LEU A 140 -0.83 -26.16 10.30
N SER A 141 0.41 -25.81 9.96
CA SER A 141 1.52 -26.76 9.86
C SER A 141 2.10 -27.12 11.24
N LYS A 142 3.02 -28.09 11.28
CA LYS A 142 3.79 -28.46 12.49
C LYS A 142 4.60 -27.29 13.08
N ARG A 143 4.87 -26.25 12.29
CA ARG A 143 5.60 -25.05 12.69
C ARG A 143 4.66 -23.91 13.12
N ILE A 144 3.36 -24.18 13.28
CA ILE A 144 2.33 -23.21 13.71
C ILE A 144 2.24 -22.03 12.72
N VAL A 145 2.32 -22.33 11.43
CA VAL A 145 2.11 -21.36 10.34
C VAL A 145 1.09 -21.89 9.34
N PRO A 146 0.26 -21.01 8.73
CA PRO A 146 -0.78 -21.41 7.77
C PRO A 146 -0.18 -21.74 6.41
N ASP A 147 0.44 -22.92 6.30
CA ASP A 147 1.21 -23.35 5.13
C ASP A 147 0.39 -23.40 3.84
N ALA A 148 -0.83 -23.91 3.90
CA ALA A 148 -1.75 -23.94 2.75
C ALA A 148 -2.09 -22.53 2.23
N ALA A 149 -2.27 -21.56 3.13
CA ALA A 149 -2.53 -20.17 2.76
C ALA A 149 -1.28 -19.51 2.15
N ILE A 150 -0.10 -19.77 2.74
CA ILE A 150 1.19 -19.31 2.19
C ILE A 150 1.41 -19.86 0.78
N LEU A 151 1.22 -21.16 0.58
CA LEU A 151 1.38 -21.80 -0.74
C LEU A 151 0.36 -21.29 -1.75
N GLY A 152 -0.89 -21.06 -1.32
CA GLY A 152 -1.93 -20.50 -2.19
C GLY A 152 -1.57 -19.08 -2.68
N ILE A 153 -1.11 -18.22 -1.79
CA ILE A 153 -0.71 -16.84 -2.13
C ILE A 153 0.56 -16.84 -2.98
N SER A 154 1.59 -17.57 -2.58
CA SER A 154 2.83 -17.69 -3.37
C SER A 154 2.59 -18.30 -4.74
N GLY A 155 1.67 -19.27 -4.84
CA GLY A 155 1.22 -19.84 -6.11
C GLY A 155 0.50 -18.80 -6.97
N GLY A 156 -0.38 -17.99 -6.39
CA GLY A 156 -1.02 -16.87 -7.08
C GLY A 156 -0.02 -15.84 -7.62
N ILE A 157 0.99 -15.48 -6.81
CA ILE A 157 2.08 -14.59 -7.24
C ILE A 157 2.88 -15.22 -8.39
N LEU A 158 3.20 -16.52 -8.30
CA LEU A 158 3.92 -17.24 -9.35
C LEU A 158 3.11 -17.29 -10.66
N ILE A 159 1.80 -17.54 -10.57
CA ILE A 159 0.89 -17.51 -11.73
C ILE A 159 0.90 -16.11 -12.35
N GLY A 160 0.77 -15.06 -11.53
CA GLY A 160 0.85 -13.67 -11.99
C GLY A 160 2.16 -13.37 -12.71
N PHE A 161 3.29 -13.81 -12.16
CA PHE A 161 4.61 -13.67 -12.77
C PHE A 161 4.73 -14.43 -14.10
N ILE A 162 4.20 -15.65 -14.19
CA ILE A 162 4.19 -16.43 -15.45
C ILE A 162 3.34 -15.72 -16.51
N ILE A 163 2.16 -15.21 -16.13
CA ILE A 163 1.27 -14.46 -17.04
C ILE A 163 1.98 -13.19 -17.54
N ASP A 164 2.67 -12.47 -16.67
CA ASP A 164 3.44 -11.26 -17.01
C ASP A 164 4.56 -11.59 -18.02
N MET A 165 5.38 -12.61 -17.75
CA MET A 165 6.45 -13.09 -18.64
C MET A 165 5.93 -13.52 -20.02
N ILE A 166 4.81 -14.26 -20.06
CA ILE A 166 4.17 -14.69 -21.30
C ILE A 166 3.67 -13.45 -22.07
N SER A 167 2.95 -12.56 -21.40
CA SER A 167 2.37 -11.36 -22.03
C SER A 167 3.45 -10.45 -22.63
N ALA A 168 4.55 -10.26 -21.92
CA ALA A 168 5.70 -9.49 -22.40
C ALA A 168 6.35 -10.09 -23.66
N THR A 169 6.25 -11.40 -23.85
CA THR A 169 6.80 -12.11 -25.02
C THR A 169 5.91 -11.97 -26.26
N TYR A 170 4.58 -11.95 -26.09
CA TYR A 170 3.62 -11.96 -27.22
C TYR A 170 3.16 -10.57 -27.66
N SER A 171 3.27 -9.54 -26.81
CA SER A 171 2.88 -8.17 -27.19
C SER A 171 3.58 -7.13 -26.33
N HIS A 172 4.56 -6.42 -26.90
CA HIS A 172 5.12 -5.19 -26.33
C HIS A 172 4.10 -4.02 -26.23
N SER A 173 2.89 -4.21 -26.75
CA SER A 173 1.78 -3.23 -26.78
C SER A 173 0.68 -3.52 -25.75
N THR A 174 0.68 -4.67 -25.08
CA THR A 174 -0.30 -4.95 -24.04
C THR A 174 0.09 -4.10 -22.83
N ALA A 175 -0.87 -3.37 -22.25
CA ALA A 175 -0.67 -2.61 -21.01
C ALA A 175 0.18 -3.44 -20.05
N ASP A 176 1.29 -2.85 -19.58
CA ASP A 176 2.24 -3.52 -18.68
C ASP A 176 1.45 -4.34 -17.67
N MET A 177 1.57 -5.66 -17.70
CA MET A 177 0.78 -6.54 -16.82
C MET A 177 1.07 -6.19 -15.36
N PHE A 178 2.30 -5.72 -15.07
CA PHE A 178 2.63 -4.99 -13.85
C PHE A 178 1.62 -3.88 -13.50
N VAL A 179 1.32 -2.96 -14.44
CA VAL A 179 0.35 -1.89 -14.23
C VAL A 179 -1.01 -2.47 -13.91
N VAL A 180 -1.49 -3.50 -14.61
CA VAL A 180 -2.80 -4.12 -14.35
C VAL A 180 -2.87 -4.80 -12.97
N VAL A 181 -1.82 -5.53 -12.59
CA VAL A 181 -1.74 -6.21 -11.29
C VAL A 181 -1.64 -5.18 -10.17
N PHE A 182 -0.72 -4.22 -10.27
CA PHE A 182 -0.58 -3.11 -9.33
C PHE A 182 -1.91 -2.37 -9.20
N SER A 183 -2.50 -2.02 -10.33
CA SER A 183 -3.82 -1.39 -10.48
C SER A 183 -4.92 -2.09 -9.71
N SER A 184 -4.97 -3.42 -9.77
CA SER A 184 -5.98 -4.22 -9.10
C SER A 184 -5.94 -4.12 -7.58
N SER A 185 -4.79 -3.74 -7.00
CA SER A 185 -4.59 -3.66 -5.55
C SER A 185 -4.90 -2.30 -4.95
N VAL A 186 -4.59 -1.20 -5.66
CA VAL A 186 -4.61 0.16 -5.07
C VAL A 186 -5.99 0.55 -4.52
N LEU A 187 -7.06 0.40 -5.31
CA LEU A 187 -8.39 0.80 -4.86
C LEU A 187 -8.92 -0.11 -3.71
N PRO A 188 -8.88 -1.46 -3.80
CA PRO A 188 -9.20 -2.30 -2.66
C PRO A 188 -8.34 -2.02 -1.42
N GLY A 189 -7.06 -1.72 -1.61
CA GLY A 189 -6.09 -1.40 -0.57
C GLY A 189 -6.42 -0.14 0.23
N MET A 190 -7.13 0.81 -0.38
CA MET A 190 -7.60 2.02 0.31
C MET A 190 -8.79 1.77 1.23
N ILE A 191 -9.61 0.75 0.98
CA ILE A 191 -10.82 0.47 1.76
C ILE A 191 -10.51 0.26 3.26
N PRO A 192 -9.50 -0.56 3.65
CA PRO A 192 -9.07 -0.67 5.03
C PRO A 192 -8.82 0.68 5.72
N TRP A 193 -8.27 1.68 5.03
CA TRP A 193 -8.00 2.98 5.65
C TRP A 193 -9.27 3.77 5.96
N PHE A 194 -10.28 3.71 5.08
CA PHE A 194 -11.61 4.25 5.39
C PHE A 194 -12.20 3.57 6.63
N VAL A 195 -12.11 2.24 6.69
CA VAL A 195 -12.62 1.44 7.82
C VAL A 195 -11.87 1.78 9.12
N ILE A 196 -10.54 1.90 9.08
CA ILE A 196 -9.70 2.24 10.24
C ILE A 196 -10.10 3.62 10.79
N LEU A 197 -10.26 4.63 9.93
CA LEU A 197 -10.65 5.98 10.36
C LEU A 197 -12.03 6.00 11.01
N LEU A 198 -13.01 5.31 10.41
CA LEU A 198 -14.36 5.20 10.96
C LEU A 198 -14.38 4.41 12.27
N ALA A 199 -13.62 3.31 12.34
CA ALA A 199 -13.49 2.50 13.53
C ALA A 199 -12.86 3.29 14.68
N GLU A 200 -11.82 4.08 14.41
CA GLU A 200 -11.17 4.94 15.40
C GLU A 200 -12.15 5.99 15.95
N LEU A 201 -12.87 6.69 15.07
CA LEU A 201 -13.87 7.70 15.45
C LEU A 201 -14.96 7.09 16.34
N ARG A 202 -15.50 5.93 15.94
CA ARG A 202 -16.56 5.24 16.68
C ARG A 202 -16.04 4.66 17.99
N PHE A 203 -14.83 4.12 18.00
CA PHE A 203 -14.19 3.57 19.19
C PHE A 203 -13.98 4.64 20.27
N ARG A 204 -13.41 5.79 19.91
CA ARG A 204 -13.20 6.90 20.85
C ARG A 204 -14.51 7.51 21.34
N ARG A 205 -15.52 7.61 20.47
CA ARG A 205 -16.86 8.11 20.84
C ARG A 205 -17.54 7.22 21.88
N ASN A 206 -17.40 5.91 21.73
CA ASN A 206 -18.06 4.92 22.59
C ASN A 206 -17.27 4.55 23.84
N ASN A 207 -15.95 4.81 23.87
CA ASN A 207 -15.06 4.43 24.97
C ASN A 207 -14.30 5.63 25.53
N LYS A 208 -15.03 6.71 25.87
CA LYS A 208 -14.42 7.96 26.34
C LYS A 208 -13.57 7.74 27.60
N ASP A 209 -14.01 6.86 28.49
CA ASP A 209 -13.37 6.56 29.76
C ASP A 209 -11.98 5.92 29.55
N LEU A 210 -11.85 5.05 28.55
CA LEU A 210 -10.57 4.43 28.19
C LEU A 210 -9.57 5.40 27.55
N MET A 211 -10.03 6.56 27.08
CA MET A 211 -9.19 7.53 26.37
C MET A 211 -8.47 8.51 27.31
N VAL A 212 -8.89 8.61 28.57
CA VAL A 212 -8.32 9.54 29.56
C VAL A 212 -6.84 9.27 29.77
N ASP A 213 -6.49 8.01 30.02
CA ASP A 213 -5.11 7.56 30.31
C ASP A 213 -4.45 6.84 29.12
N HIS A 214 -4.98 7.03 27.91
CA HIS A 214 -4.48 6.31 26.75
C HIS A 214 -3.01 6.70 26.44
N PRO A 215 -2.10 5.73 26.28
CA PRO A 215 -0.65 5.96 26.15
C PRO A 215 -0.24 6.65 24.85
N PHE A 216 -1.16 6.74 23.90
CA PHE A 216 -0.96 7.42 22.62
C PHE A 216 -2.11 8.37 22.34
N LYS A 217 -1.81 9.66 22.21
CA LYS A 217 -2.79 10.70 21.88
C LYS A 217 -2.60 11.11 20.43
N LEU A 218 -3.67 11.04 19.65
CA LEU A 218 -3.67 11.50 18.27
C LEU A 218 -3.73 13.05 18.29
N PRO A 219 -2.77 13.76 17.68
CA PRO A 219 -2.81 15.21 17.62
C PRO A 219 -4.03 15.67 16.81
N LEU A 220 -4.66 16.76 17.26
CA LEU A 220 -5.78 17.42 16.59
C LEU A 220 -7.04 16.54 16.41
N TYR A 221 -7.22 15.50 17.22
CA TYR A 221 -8.47 14.73 17.24
C TYR A 221 -9.66 15.62 17.64
N PRO A 222 -10.85 15.51 16.99
CA PRO A 222 -11.19 14.63 15.86
C PRO A 222 -10.94 15.23 14.48
N PHE A 223 -10.49 16.49 14.37
CA PHE A 223 -10.29 17.18 13.10
C PHE A 223 -9.30 16.46 12.18
N SER A 224 -8.25 15.87 12.73
CA SER A 224 -7.26 15.09 11.97
C SER A 224 -7.88 13.89 11.24
N ASN A 225 -8.85 13.21 11.86
CA ASN A 225 -9.55 12.09 11.20
C ASN A 225 -10.48 12.57 10.09
N TYR A 226 -11.25 13.63 10.32
CA TYR A 226 -12.12 14.19 9.29
C TYR A 226 -11.31 14.70 8.10
N PHE A 227 -10.18 15.35 8.36
CA PHE A 227 -9.24 15.77 7.34
C PHE A 227 -8.69 14.58 6.54
N ALA A 228 -8.20 13.53 7.22
CA ALA A 228 -7.70 12.33 6.56
C ALA A 228 -8.79 11.66 5.71
N PHE A 229 -10.00 11.55 6.25
CA PHE A 229 -11.14 10.96 5.55
C PHE A 229 -11.52 11.76 4.30
N LEU A 230 -11.60 13.10 4.41
CA LEU A 230 -11.84 13.99 3.27
C LEU A 230 -10.73 13.85 2.22
N MET A 231 -9.46 13.82 2.63
CA MET A 231 -8.34 13.67 1.71
C MET A 231 -8.38 12.33 0.98
N LEU A 232 -8.74 11.23 1.66
CA LEU A 232 -8.91 9.95 0.97
C LEU A 232 -10.02 9.99 -0.08
N ILE A 233 -11.15 10.67 0.20
CA ILE A 233 -12.21 10.87 -0.80
C ILE A 233 -11.67 11.66 -2.00
N VAL A 234 -10.96 12.76 -1.75
CA VAL A 234 -10.36 13.59 -2.80
C VAL A 234 -9.39 12.75 -3.65
N ILE A 235 -8.52 11.96 -3.00
CA ILE A 235 -7.58 11.06 -3.69
C ILE A 235 -8.33 10.10 -4.60
N VAL A 236 -9.37 9.42 -4.09
CA VAL A 236 -10.17 8.48 -4.89
C VAL A 236 -10.80 9.18 -6.09
N ILE A 237 -11.39 10.37 -5.91
CA ILE A 237 -11.97 11.14 -7.02
C ILE A 237 -10.91 11.46 -8.07
N PHE A 238 -9.74 11.96 -7.66
CA PHE A 238 -8.66 12.28 -8.58
C PHE A 238 -8.06 11.03 -9.24
N MET A 239 -8.13 9.85 -8.59
CA MET A 239 -7.73 8.60 -9.23
C MET A 239 -8.63 8.22 -10.42
N PHE A 240 -9.92 8.56 -10.39
CA PHE A 240 -10.83 8.35 -11.54
C PHE A 240 -10.55 9.31 -12.70
N ILE A 241 -10.08 10.52 -12.38
CA ILE A 241 -9.82 11.58 -13.36
C ILE A 241 -8.45 11.39 -14.00
N ASN A 242 -7.44 11.03 -13.21
CA ASN A 242 -6.06 10.87 -13.67
C ASN A 242 -5.96 9.71 -14.67
N PRO A 243 -5.51 9.96 -15.93
CA PRO A 243 -5.34 8.92 -16.94
C PRO A 243 -4.46 7.75 -16.49
N ASP A 244 -3.42 8.04 -15.70
CA ASP A 244 -2.44 7.04 -15.27
C ASP A 244 -3.00 6.06 -14.24
N THR A 245 -3.96 6.51 -13.42
CA THR A 245 -4.58 5.68 -12.37
C THR A 245 -5.97 5.19 -12.74
N ARG A 246 -6.54 5.64 -13.85
CA ARG A 246 -7.90 5.27 -14.26
C ARG A 246 -8.04 3.76 -14.44
N ILE A 247 -7.03 3.12 -15.05
CA ILE A 247 -7.01 1.64 -15.18
C ILE A 247 -7.01 0.99 -13.80
N SER A 248 -6.22 1.53 -12.85
CA SER A 248 -6.20 1.10 -11.45
C SER A 248 -7.56 1.10 -10.79
N VAL A 249 -8.27 2.21 -10.94
CA VAL A 249 -9.58 2.33 -10.33
C VAL A 249 -10.60 1.39 -10.96
N ILE A 250 -10.62 1.24 -12.29
CA ILE A 250 -11.59 0.36 -12.96
C ILE A 250 -11.37 -1.10 -12.57
N VAL A 251 -10.13 -1.59 -12.64
CA VAL A 251 -9.80 -2.98 -12.28
C VAL A 251 -10.05 -3.21 -10.79
N GLY A 252 -9.60 -2.30 -9.93
CA GLY A 252 -9.84 -2.39 -8.50
C GLY A 252 -11.33 -2.37 -8.14
N ALA A 253 -12.14 -1.54 -8.81
CA ALA A 253 -13.59 -1.51 -8.63
C ALA A 253 -14.24 -2.82 -9.07
N ALA A 254 -13.81 -3.40 -10.19
CA ALA A 254 -14.28 -4.71 -10.65
C ALA A 254 -13.97 -5.81 -9.62
N VAL A 255 -12.77 -5.81 -9.03
CA VAL A 255 -12.39 -6.74 -7.97
C VAL A 255 -13.26 -6.55 -6.72
N LEU A 256 -13.52 -5.31 -6.31
CA LEU A 256 -14.41 -5.02 -5.18
C LEU A 256 -15.85 -5.48 -5.44
N ILE A 257 -16.38 -5.21 -6.62
CA ILE A 257 -17.73 -5.66 -7.02
C ILE A 257 -17.80 -7.18 -7.00
N LEU A 258 -16.79 -7.86 -7.52
CA LEU A 258 -16.70 -9.33 -7.48
C LEU A 258 -16.66 -9.84 -6.04
N ALA A 259 -15.82 -9.24 -5.18
CA ALA A 259 -15.70 -9.63 -3.78
C ALA A 259 -17.03 -9.44 -3.02
N VAL A 260 -17.70 -8.30 -3.19
CA VAL A 260 -19.02 -8.03 -2.61
C VAL A 260 -20.06 -9.01 -3.14
N THR A 261 -20.07 -9.30 -4.44
CA THR A 261 -21.00 -10.27 -5.04
C THR A 261 -20.79 -11.66 -4.45
N VAL A 262 -19.54 -12.13 -4.33
CA VAL A 262 -19.21 -13.41 -3.71
C VAL A 262 -19.66 -13.45 -2.25
N TYR A 263 -19.43 -12.38 -1.50
CA TYR A 263 -19.86 -12.26 -0.11
C TYR A 263 -21.39 -12.34 0.02
N LEU A 264 -22.12 -11.57 -0.79
CA LEU A 264 -23.59 -11.58 -0.80
C LEU A 264 -24.17 -12.91 -1.25
N VAL A 265 -23.55 -13.61 -2.21
CA VAL A 265 -23.99 -14.95 -2.62
C VAL A 265 -23.72 -15.99 -1.53
N ARG A 266 -22.67 -15.84 -0.73
CA ARG A 266 -22.39 -16.79 0.37
C ARG A 266 -23.24 -16.56 1.62
N HIS A 267 -23.51 -15.30 1.95
CA HIS A 267 -24.20 -14.93 3.20
C HIS A 267 -25.62 -14.42 3.01
N GLY A 268 -25.93 -13.83 1.86
CA GLY A 268 -27.26 -13.29 1.55
C GLY A 268 -28.34 -14.36 1.40
N PHE A 269 -27.98 -15.62 1.14
CA PHE A 269 -28.92 -16.75 1.17
C PHE A 269 -29.06 -17.40 2.57
N LYS A 270 -28.44 -16.83 3.62
CA LYS A 270 -28.40 -17.42 4.97
C LYS A 270 -29.14 -16.66 6.08
N ASN A 271 -29.93 -15.63 5.76
CA ASN A 271 -30.93 -15.02 6.66
C ASN A 271 -32.30 -15.12 5.96
N GLU A 272 -33.30 -15.88 6.40
CA GLU A 272 -33.86 -15.97 7.76
C GLU A 272 -34.05 -17.43 8.22
N LYS A 273 -33.46 -17.78 9.38
CA LYS A 273 -34.00 -18.70 10.41
C LYS A 273 -32.90 -19.01 11.42
N ALA A 274 -32.78 -18.18 12.44
CA ALA A 274 -32.29 -18.52 13.78
C ALA A 274 -32.83 -17.48 14.76
#